data_AF-A0A1U9JII4-F1
#
_entry.id   AF-A0A1U9JII4-F1
#
_cell.length_a   1.000
_cell.length_b   1.000
_cell.length_c   1.000
_cell.angle_alpha   90.00
_cell.angle_beta   90.00
_cell.angle_gamma   90.00
#
_symmetry.space_group_name_H-M   'P 1'
#
loop_
_entity.id
_entity.type
_entity.pdbx_description
1 polymer ?
#
loop_
_entity_poly.entity_id
_entity_poly.type
_entity_poly.pdbx_seq_one_letter_code
_entity_poly.pdbx_strand_id
1 'polypeptide(L)'
;MATISHFFCTQSEEDLLGAYAWTQAVAAALWPVMGDFEVFLRNALHRALSRHYGNCDSFDWMRARANPVSAKAKPFPARHRMDTRQQEDIAKIEGRIKKPLITPDDIVAHLTFGFWEKLIAGLWHASQPQGLNTVILQTVFPYAPQGLPHGDRQFKLQVERLLQRLRDVRNRIGHHDAIWTTPEFDARGVLGFIPRRPRHTVNSLHLLLQRVQWFAGWIHPEIACHIGHTAHWQHCHALLSQQALAHYRATAGRDGSWKYVHLCADDRYHF
;
A
#
# COMPACT_ATOMS: atom_id res chain seq x y z
N MET A 1 22.78 13.29 0.03
CA MET A 1 23.26 14.05 1.20
C MET A 1 22.97 15.55 1.14
N ALA A 2 23.35 16.28 0.07
CA ALA A 2 23.08 17.73 -0.02
C ALA A 2 21.60 18.14 0.21
N THR A 3 20.65 17.40 -0.38
CA THR A 3 19.21 17.66 -0.19
C THR A 3 18.75 17.50 1.26
N ILE A 4 19.32 16.54 1.99
CA ILE A 4 19.02 16.32 3.42
C ILE A 4 19.61 17.46 4.23
N SER A 5 20.87 17.82 3.97
CA SER A 5 21.54 18.92 4.66
C SER A 5 20.74 20.22 4.56
N HIS A 6 20.29 20.57 3.35
CA HIS A 6 19.48 21.75 3.10
C HIS A 6 18.11 21.66 3.79
N PHE A 7 17.39 20.53 3.66
CA PHE A 7 16.04 20.39 4.21
C PHE A 7 16.01 20.36 5.75
N PHE A 8 16.97 19.68 6.37
CA PHE A 8 17.07 19.55 7.83
C PHE A 8 17.87 20.67 8.49
N CYS A 9 18.45 21.57 7.68
CA CYS A 9 19.33 22.67 8.11
C CYS A 9 20.43 22.15 9.05
N THR A 10 21.18 21.16 8.58
CA THR A 10 22.14 20.42 9.40
C THR A 10 23.37 21.28 9.70
N GLN A 11 23.86 21.23 10.95
CA GLN A 11 24.95 22.10 11.41
C GLN A 11 26.33 21.43 11.41
N SER A 12 26.38 20.10 11.39
CA SER A 12 27.60 19.31 11.38
C SER A 12 27.43 18.04 10.54
N GLU A 13 28.54 17.33 10.27
CA GLU A 13 28.49 16.03 9.61
C GLU A 13 27.74 14.98 10.44
N GLU A 14 27.94 14.97 11.77
CA GLU A 14 27.21 14.09 12.68
C GLU A 14 25.70 14.35 12.65
N ASP A 15 25.29 15.61 12.62
CA ASP A 15 23.88 16.02 12.51
C ASP A 15 23.26 15.57 11.17
N LEU A 16 24.02 15.71 10.07
CA LEU A 16 23.60 15.22 8.75
C LEU A 16 23.44 13.70 8.71
N LEU A 17 24.39 12.95 9.28
CA LEU A 17 24.31 11.50 9.38
C LEU A 17 23.14 11.07 10.26
N GLY A 18 22.89 11.78 11.35
CA GLY A 18 21.74 11.56 12.23
C GLY A 18 20.40 11.79 11.55
N ALA A 19 20.25 12.90 10.82
CA ALA A 19 19.05 13.17 10.02
C ALA A 19 18.82 12.09 8.95
N TYR A 20 19.89 11.67 8.26
CA TYR A 20 19.81 10.57 7.28
C TYR A 20 19.42 9.25 7.93
N ALA A 21 20.06 8.88 9.05
CA ALA A 21 19.76 7.65 9.79
C ALA A 21 18.30 7.62 10.27
N TRP A 22 17.75 8.75 10.73
CA TRP A 22 16.33 8.86 11.07
C TRP A 22 15.44 8.60 9.85
N THR A 23 15.76 9.17 8.68
CA THR A 23 14.97 8.91 7.45
C THR A 23 15.01 7.44 7.05
N GLN A 24 16.16 6.76 7.19
CA GLN A 24 16.26 5.32 6.92
C GLN A 24 15.47 4.50 7.94
N ALA A 25 15.53 4.85 9.22
CA ALA A 25 14.76 4.16 10.27
C ALA A 25 13.24 4.28 10.03
N VAL A 26 12.76 5.47 9.69
CA VAL A 26 11.35 5.70 9.36
C VAL A 26 10.93 4.95 8.09
N ALA A 27 11.74 4.98 7.04
CA ALA A 27 11.51 4.20 5.81
C ALA A 27 11.41 2.69 6.11
N ALA A 28 12.34 2.16 6.90
CA ALA A 28 12.37 0.75 7.28
C ALA A 28 11.14 0.35 8.13
N ALA A 29 10.67 1.23 9.01
CA ALA A 29 9.48 0.99 9.83
C ALA A 29 8.16 1.11 9.03
N LEU A 30 8.09 2.03 8.07
CA LEU A 30 6.92 2.20 7.19
C LEU A 30 6.76 1.06 6.19
N TRP A 31 7.85 0.48 5.70
CA TRP A 31 7.84 -0.57 4.68
C TRP A 31 6.89 -1.75 4.98
N PRO A 32 6.99 -2.42 6.14
CA PRO A 32 6.07 -3.50 6.49
C PRO A 32 4.63 -3.03 6.67
N VAL A 33 4.37 -1.79 7.14
CA VAL A 33 2.99 -1.26 7.23
C VAL A 33 2.34 -1.18 5.83
N MET A 34 3.10 -0.71 4.84
CA MET A 34 2.65 -0.66 3.44
C MET A 34 2.48 -2.07 2.88
N GLY A 35 3.37 -2.99 3.25
CA GLY A 35 3.30 -4.41 2.87
C GLY A 35 2.04 -5.09 3.39
N ASP A 36 1.69 -4.89 4.66
CA ASP A 36 0.48 -5.43 5.26
C ASP A 36 -0.75 -4.99 4.46
N PHE A 37 -0.89 -3.67 4.25
CA PHE A 37 -1.99 -3.13 3.45
C PHE A 37 -2.04 -3.75 2.04
N GLU A 38 -0.90 -3.84 1.34
CA GLU A 38 -0.82 -4.44 -0.01
C GLU A 38 -1.30 -5.91 -0.01
N VAL A 39 -0.89 -6.70 0.99
CA VAL A 39 -1.30 -8.11 1.13
C VAL A 39 -2.80 -8.24 1.41
N PHE A 40 -3.35 -7.41 2.28
CA PHE A 40 -4.79 -7.42 2.56
C PHE A 40 -5.61 -6.99 1.34
N LEU A 41 -5.19 -5.93 0.65
CA LEU A 41 -5.86 -5.44 -0.55
C LEU A 41 -5.87 -6.49 -1.67
N ARG A 42 -4.73 -7.10 -2.00
CA ARG A 42 -4.66 -8.09 -3.07
C ARG A 42 -5.49 -9.33 -2.77
N ASN A 43 -5.49 -9.77 -1.50
CA ASN A 43 -6.27 -10.93 -1.09
C ASN A 43 -7.78 -10.62 -1.14
N ALA A 44 -8.20 -9.43 -0.73
CA ALA A 44 -9.59 -9.00 -0.83
C ALA A 44 -10.06 -8.94 -2.29
N LEU A 45 -9.27 -8.31 -3.18
CA LEU A 45 -9.55 -8.23 -4.61
C LEU A 45 -9.59 -9.62 -5.26
N HIS A 46 -8.61 -10.47 -4.96
CA HIS A 46 -8.55 -11.82 -5.50
C HIS A 46 -9.78 -12.63 -5.10
N ARG A 47 -10.11 -12.69 -3.81
CA ARG A 47 -11.30 -13.42 -3.30
C ARG A 47 -12.60 -12.89 -3.90
N ALA A 48 -12.76 -11.56 -4.02
CA ALA A 48 -13.95 -10.97 -4.60
C ALA A 48 -14.15 -11.40 -6.07
N LEU A 49 -13.09 -11.34 -6.87
CA LEU A 49 -13.13 -11.79 -8.27
C LEU A 49 -13.31 -13.31 -8.37
N SER A 50 -12.68 -14.07 -7.48
CA SER A 50 -12.79 -15.53 -7.47
C SER A 50 -14.20 -16.00 -7.15
N ARG A 51 -14.85 -15.38 -6.15
CA ARG A 51 -16.26 -15.64 -5.84
C ARG A 51 -17.19 -15.25 -6.98
N HIS A 52 -16.95 -14.10 -7.62
CA HIS A 52 -17.76 -13.64 -8.74
C HIS A 52 -17.69 -14.58 -9.95
N TYR A 53 -16.50 -15.05 -10.34
CA TYR A 53 -16.32 -15.84 -11.56
C TYR A 53 -16.39 -17.36 -11.37
N GLY A 54 -16.10 -17.85 -10.15
CA GLY A 54 -15.90 -19.27 -9.87
C GLY A 54 -16.65 -19.81 -8.65
N ASN A 55 -17.32 -18.94 -7.88
CA ASN A 55 -18.03 -19.31 -6.65
C ASN A 55 -17.15 -20.06 -5.63
N CYS A 56 -15.88 -19.69 -5.54
CA CYS A 56 -14.93 -20.21 -4.55
C CYS A 56 -13.93 -19.09 -4.14
N ASP A 57 -13.15 -19.35 -3.10
CA ASP A 57 -12.24 -18.35 -2.53
C ASP A 57 -10.94 -18.15 -3.33
N SER A 58 -10.55 -19.14 -4.15
CA SER A 58 -9.39 -19.07 -5.04
C SER A 58 -9.77 -19.67 -6.39
N PHE A 59 -9.97 -18.78 -7.36
CA PHE A 59 -10.38 -19.12 -8.72
C PHE A 59 -9.51 -18.38 -9.72
N ASP A 60 -9.21 -19.06 -10.82
CA ASP A 60 -8.43 -18.50 -11.91
C ASP A 60 -9.26 -17.61 -12.84
N TRP A 61 -9.34 -16.32 -12.48
CA TRP A 61 -9.96 -15.29 -13.30
C TRP A 61 -8.96 -14.57 -14.22
N MET A 62 -7.66 -14.79 -14.02
CA MET A 62 -6.55 -14.03 -14.62
C MET A 62 -6.01 -14.65 -15.91
N ARG A 63 -5.96 -15.98 -16.01
CA ARG A 63 -5.27 -16.65 -17.11
C ARG A 63 -6.17 -16.88 -18.31
N ALA A 64 -5.53 -16.94 -19.48
CA ALA A 64 -6.16 -17.43 -20.68
C ALA A 64 -6.61 -18.88 -20.47
N ARG A 65 -7.80 -19.22 -20.98
CA ARG A 65 -8.42 -20.52 -20.77
C ARG A 65 -8.19 -21.40 -21.98
N ALA A 66 -7.95 -22.69 -21.73
CA ALA A 66 -7.83 -23.67 -22.80
C ALA A 66 -9.09 -23.66 -23.69
N ASN A 67 -8.88 -23.82 -25.00
CA ASN A 67 -9.98 -23.96 -25.93
C ASN A 67 -10.47 -25.42 -25.90
N PRO A 68 -11.74 -25.69 -25.55
CA PRO A 68 -12.28 -27.04 -25.43
C PRO A 68 -12.34 -27.78 -26.77
N VAL A 69 -12.30 -27.05 -27.89
CA VAL A 69 -12.34 -27.64 -29.24
C VAL A 69 -11.00 -28.29 -29.60
N SER A 70 -9.88 -27.65 -29.26
CA SER A 70 -8.54 -28.16 -29.55
C SER A 70 -7.47 -27.38 -28.80
N ALA A 71 -6.44 -28.09 -28.32
CA ALA A 71 -5.24 -27.47 -27.74
C ALA A 71 -4.44 -26.62 -28.76
N LYS A 72 -4.64 -26.83 -30.06
CA LYS A 72 -4.02 -26.03 -31.13
C LYS A 72 -4.83 -24.78 -31.51
N ALA A 73 -6.07 -24.68 -31.06
CA ALA A 73 -6.93 -23.53 -31.34
C ALA A 73 -6.55 -22.34 -30.45
N LYS A 74 -6.93 -21.13 -30.87
CA LYS A 74 -6.69 -19.91 -30.08
C LYS A 74 -7.32 -20.07 -28.69
N PRO A 75 -6.56 -19.85 -27.59
CA PRO A 75 -7.10 -19.88 -26.25
C PRO A 75 -8.22 -18.88 -26.07
N PHE A 76 -9.18 -19.21 -25.20
CA PHE A 76 -10.16 -18.23 -24.78
C PHE A 76 -9.48 -17.17 -23.89
N PRO A 77 -9.92 -15.91 -23.97
CA PRO A 77 -9.38 -14.89 -23.08
C PRO A 77 -9.69 -15.21 -21.61
N ALA A 78 -8.92 -14.57 -20.73
CA ALA A 78 -9.19 -14.53 -19.31
C ALA A 78 -10.62 -14.07 -19.03
N ARG A 79 -11.21 -14.54 -17.92
CA ARG A 79 -12.58 -14.18 -17.56
C ARG A 79 -12.70 -12.70 -17.22
N HIS A 80 -11.69 -12.17 -16.52
CA HIS A 80 -11.59 -10.75 -16.29
C HIS A 80 -10.83 -10.07 -17.42
N ARG A 81 -11.40 -9.00 -17.98
CA ARG A 81 -10.68 -8.21 -18.98
C ARG A 81 -9.53 -7.46 -18.30
N MET A 82 -8.32 -7.65 -18.83
CA MET A 82 -7.11 -6.95 -18.41
C MET A 82 -6.40 -6.33 -19.62
N ASP A 83 -5.61 -5.29 -19.37
CA ASP A 83 -4.77 -4.68 -20.41
C ASP A 83 -3.61 -5.61 -20.83
N THR A 84 -2.96 -5.32 -21.95
CA THR A 84 -1.85 -6.14 -22.47
C THR A 84 -0.71 -6.24 -21.46
N ARG A 85 -0.43 -5.17 -20.71
CA ARG A 85 0.68 -5.11 -19.76
C ARG A 85 0.42 -5.98 -18.53
N GLN A 86 -0.81 -6.01 -18.02
CA GLN A 86 -1.24 -6.90 -16.94
C GLN A 86 -1.13 -8.36 -17.37
N GLN A 87 -1.50 -8.68 -18.61
CA GLN A 87 -1.34 -10.03 -19.16
C GLN A 87 0.14 -10.43 -19.28
N GLU A 88 1.00 -9.52 -19.75
CA GLU A 88 2.45 -9.72 -19.78
C GLU A 88 3.06 -9.89 -18.38
N ASP A 89 2.60 -9.12 -17.39
CA ASP A 89 3.07 -9.22 -16.01
C ASP A 89 2.73 -10.61 -15.43
N ILE A 90 1.53 -11.13 -15.69
CA ILE A 90 1.13 -12.49 -15.31
C ILE A 90 2.02 -13.52 -16.01
N ALA A 91 2.18 -13.45 -17.33
CA ALA A 91 3.00 -14.41 -18.08
C ALA A 91 4.47 -14.42 -17.62
N LYS A 92 5.04 -13.24 -17.29
CA LYS A 92 6.39 -13.12 -16.73
C LYS A 92 6.51 -13.79 -15.36
N ILE A 93 5.50 -13.66 -14.50
CA ILE A 93 5.47 -14.31 -13.20
C ILE A 93 5.39 -15.83 -13.36
N GLU A 94 4.53 -16.33 -14.24
CA GLU A 94 4.42 -17.76 -14.52
C GLU A 94 5.75 -18.36 -14.99
N GLY A 95 6.45 -17.69 -15.91
CA GLY A 95 7.76 -18.13 -16.38
C GLY A 95 8.86 -18.11 -15.30
N ARG A 96 8.67 -17.38 -14.18
CA ARG A 96 9.60 -17.33 -13.06
C ARG A 96 9.31 -18.38 -11.98
N ILE A 97 8.07 -18.83 -11.87
CA ILE A 97 7.66 -19.79 -10.84
C ILE A 97 8.14 -21.19 -11.24
N LYS A 98 9.13 -21.70 -10.50
CA LYS A 98 9.67 -23.05 -10.68
C LYS A 98 8.83 -24.08 -9.90
N LYS A 99 7.57 -24.25 -10.29
CA LYS A 99 6.66 -25.27 -9.72
C LYS A 99 5.99 -26.08 -10.85
N PRO A 100 5.76 -27.39 -10.65
CA PRO A 100 5.10 -28.22 -11.66
C PRO A 100 3.63 -27.83 -11.88
N LEU A 101 2.96 -27.32 -10.85
CA LEU A 101 1.61 -26.79 -10.92
C LEU A 101 1.61 -25.37 -10.34
N ILE A 102 1.28 -24.39 -11.18
CA ILE A 102 1.16 -22.98 -10.81
C ILE A 102 -0.28 -22.69 -10.42
N THR A 103 -0.51 -22.35 -9.16
CA THR A 103 -1.84 -21.98 -8.66
C THR A 103 -2.15 -20.50 -8.90
N PRO A 104 -3.43 -20.07 -8.88
CA PRO A 104 -3.78 -18.65 -8.93
C PRO A 104 -3.14 -17.85 -7.79
N ASP A 105 -3.05 -18.45 -6.60
CA ASP A 105 -2.46 -17.83 -5.42
C ASP A 105 -0.95 -17.59 -5.58
N ASP A 106 -0.24 -18.49 -6.27
CA ASP A 106 1.17 -18.28 -6.60
C ASP A 106 1.35 -17.02 -7.46
N ILE A 107 0.45 -16.78 -8.42
CA ILE A 107 0.50 -15.58 -9.27
C ILE A 107 0.18 -14.33 -8.45
N VAL A 108 -0.92 -14.35 -7.69
CA VAL A 108 -1.36 -13.26 -6.81
C VAL A 108 -0.24 -12.84 -5.85
N ALA A 109 0.50 -13.81 -5.31
CA ALA A 109 1.58 -13.56 -4.36
C ALA A 109 2.76 -12.78 -4.98
N HIS A 110 2.98 -12.87 -6.29
CA HIS A 110 4.09 -12.23 -7.00
C HIS A 110 3.71 -10.94 -7.73
N LEU A 111 2.41 -10.63 -7.83
CA LEU A 111 1.93 -9.40 -8.45
C LEU A 111 2.22 -8.18 -7.55
N THR A 112 2.76 -7.12 -8.17
CA THR A 112 3.11 -5.88 -7.48
C THR A 112 1.90 -4.98 -7.25
N PHE A 113 1.97 -4.07 -6.26
CA PHE A 113 0.96 -3.04 -5.99
C PHE A 113 0.34 -2.38 -7.24
N GLY A 114 1.16 -2.00 -8.22
CA GLY A 114 0.69 -1.31 -9.42
C GLY A 114 -0.25 -2.15 -10.30
N PHE A 115 -0.21 -3.48 -10.19
CA PHE A 115 -1.18 -4.35 -10.84
C PHE A 115 -2.58 -4.15 -10.26
N TRP A 116 -2.70 -4.06 -8.94
CA TRP A 116 -3.97 -3.95 -8.22
C TRP A 116 -4.64 -2.58 -8.41
N GLU A 117 -3.86 -1.51 -8.48
CA GLU A 117 -4.35 -0.16 -8.85
C GLU A 117 -4.98 -0.17 -10.26
N LYS A 118 -4.28 -0.77 -11.23
CA LYS A 118 -4.80 -0.91 -12.60
C LYS A 118 -6.02 -1.82 -12.68
N LEU A 119 -6.04 -2.90 -11.89
CA LEU A 119 -7.17 -3.81 -11.81
C LEU A 119 -8.44 -3.07 -11.39
N ILE A 120 -8.35 -2.24 -10.34
CA ILE A 120 -9.48 -1.41 -9.88
C ILE A 120 -9.93 -0.43 -10.97
N ALA A 121 -8.99 0.23 -11.65
CA ALA A 121 -9.32 1.11 -12.77
C ALA A 121 -10.06 0.35 -13.90
N GLY A 122 -9.61 -0.87 -14.19
CA GLY A 122 -10.15 -1.77 -15.21
C GLY A 122 -11.54 -2.35 -14.92
N LEU A 123 -12.06 -2.21 -13.70
CA LEU A 123 -13.43 -2.63 -13.35
C LEU A 123 -14.50 -1.86 -14.16
N TRP A 124 -14.18 -0.65 -14.63
CA TRP A 124 -15.07 0.17 -15.47
C TRP A 124 -14.91 -0.05 -16.97
N HIS A 125 -14.11 -1.02 -17.40
CA HIS A 125 -13.92 -1.28 -18.82
C HIS A 125 -15.23 -1.77 -19.46
N ALA A 126 -15.59 -1.24 -20.63
CA ALA A 126 -16.88 -1.49 -21.29
C ALA A 126 -17.15 -2.96 -21.63
N SER A 127 -16.11 -3.78 -21.73
CA SER A 127 -16.23 -5.23 -21.97
C SER A 127 -16.42 -6.07 -20.69
N GLN A 128 -16.48 -5.44 -19.51
CA GLN A 128 -16.77 -6.15 -18.28
C GLN A 128 -18.28 -6.40 -18.15
N PRO A 129 -18.71 -7.44 -17.41
CA PRO A 129 -20.11 -7.62 -17.07
C PRO A 129 -20.71 -6.37 -16.41
N GLN A 130 -21.95 -6.04 -16.77
CA GLN A 130 -22.65 -4.91 -16.17
C GLN A 130 -22.76 -5.09 -14.64
N GLY A 131 -22.40 -4.05 -13.89
CA GLY A 131 -22.45 -4.06 -12.43
C GLY A 131 -21.28 -4.79 -11.75
N LEU A 132 -20.32 -5.34 -12.50
CA LEU A 132 -19.13 -5.99 -11.93
C LEU A 132 -18.42 -5.06 -10.95
N ASN A 133 -18.17 -3.81 -11.34
CA ASN A 133 -17.51 -2.80 -10.51
C ASN A 133 -18.20 -2.64 -9.15
N THR A 134 -19.53 -2.53 -9.12
CA THR A 134 -20.31 -2.41 -7.89
C THR A 134 -20.15 -3.64 -7.01
N VAL A 135 -20.35 -4.83 -7.58
CA VAL A 135 -20.27 -6.11 -6.85
C VAL A 135 -18.89 -6.32 -6.25
N ILE A 136 -17.84 -6.13 -7.05
CA ILE A 136 -16.46 -6.32 -6.61
C ILE A 136 -16.10 -5.29 -5.52
N LEU A 137 -16.40 -4.00 -5.72
CA LEU A 137 -16.01 -2.98 -4.74
C LEU A 137 -16.85 -3.02 -3.45
N GLN A 138 -18.11 -3.45 -3.51
CA GLN A 138 -18.90 -3.76 -2.30
C GLN A 138 -18.29 -4.91 -1.52
N THR A 139 -17.81 -5.95 -2.22
CA THR A 139 -17.20 -7.12 -1.59
C THR A 139 -15.83 -6.78 -1.00
N VAL A 140 -15.06 -5.92 -1.66
CA VAL A 140 -13.69 -5.55 -1.25
C VAL A 140 -13.69 -4.47 -0.17
N PHE A 141 -14.60 -3.50 -0.25
CA PHE A 141 -14.68 -2.37 0.68
C PHE A 141 -16.03 -2.26 1.41
N PRO A 142 -16.52 -3.32 2.07
CA PRO A 142 -17.86 -3.30 2.68
C PRO A 142 -18.01 -2.28 3.81
N TYR A 143 -16.89 -1.80 4.38
CA TYR A 143 -16.85 -0.83 5.47
C TYR A 143 -16.36 0.56 5.02
N ALA A 144 -16.40 0.85 3.72
CA ALA A 144 -16.10 2.20 3.25
C ALA A 144 -17.07 3.23 3.89
N PRO A 145 -16.63 4.47 4.14
CA PRO A 145 -17.49 5.53 4.66
C PRO A 145 -18.74 5.70 3.81
N GLN A 146 -19.87 5.84 4.48
CA GLN A 146 -21.14 6.10 3.82
C GLN A 146 -21.09 7.44 3.07
N GLY A 147 -21.72 7.49 1.89
CA GLY A 147 -21.88 8.74 1.13
C GLY A 147 -21.73 8.57 -0.38
N LEU A 148 -20.95 7.60 -0.85
CA LEU A 148 -20.81 7.30 -2.27
C LEU A 148 -21.16 5.84 -2.57
N PRO A 149 -22.03 5.55 -3.54
CA PRO A 149 -22.26 4.19 -4.01
C PRO A 149 -20.96 3.60 -4.59
N HIS A 150 -20.66 2.34 -4.30
CA HIS A 150 -19.44 1.66 -4.80
C HIS A 150 -19.31 1.64 -6.33
N GLY A 151 -20.43 1.62 -7.04
CA GLY A 151 -20.47 1.68 -8.50
C GLY A 151 -20.22 3.06 -9.10
N ASP A 152 -20.19 4.12 -8.28
CA ASP A 152 -20.04 5.50 -8.71
C ASP A 152 -18.60 5.79 -9.19
N ARG A 153 -18.48 6.61 -10.23
CA ARG A 153 -17.20 7.14 -10.71
C ARG A 153 -16.50 8.00 -9.66
N GLN A 154 -17.22 8.67 -8.77
CA GLN A 154 -16.60 9.43 -7.68
C GLN A 154 -15.94 8.50 -6.66
N PHE A 155 -16.60 7.38 -6.32
CA PHE A 155 -16.03 6.36 -5.44
C PHE A 155 -14.77 5.76 -6.06
N LYS A 156 -14.82 5.42 -7.36
CA LYS A 156 -13.65 5.00 -8.15
C LYS A 156 -12.48 5.98 -8.00
N LEU A 157 -12.72 7.26 -8.30
CA LEU A 157 -11.69 8.29 -8.28
C LEU A 157 -11.07 8.45 -6.89
N GLN A 158 -11.87 8.32 -5.83
CA GLN A 158 -11.38 8.33 -4.46
C GLN A 158 -10.45 7.15 -4.18
N VAL A 159 -10.87 5.93 -4.51
CA VAL A 159 -10.05 4.71 -4.32
C VAL A 159 -8.75 4.81 -5.14
N GLU A 160 -8.83 5.22 -6.40
CA GLU A 160 -7.66 5.39 -7.27
C GLU A 160 -6.68 6.40 -6.69
N ARG A 161 -7.16 7.55 -6.22
CA ARG A 161 -6.30 8.57 -5.60
C ARG A 161 -5.63 8.05 -4.34
N LEU A 162 -6.38 7.40 -3.44
CA LEU A 162 -5.83 6.84 -2.21
C LEU A 162 -4.73 5.80 -2.51
N LEU A 163 -4.99 4.87 -3.43
CA LEU A 163 -4.01 3.87 -3.85
C LEU A 163 -2.79 4.51 -4.50
N GLN A 164 -2.98 5.55 -5.32
CA GLN A 164 -1.88 6.31 -5.90
C GLN A 164 -0.99 6.95 -4.80
N ARG A 165 -1.59 7.55 -3.75
CA ARG A 165 -0.79 8.11 -2.63
C ARG A 165 0.03 7.04 -1.93
N LEU A 166 -0.57 5.88 -1.67
CA LEU A 166 0.14 4.77 -1.03
C LEU A 166 1.25 4.23 -1.95
N ARG A 167 0.99 4.05 -3.25
CA ARG A 167 2.01 3.65 -4.22
C ARG A 167 3.17 4.63 -4.27
N ASP A 168 2.88 5.93 -4.33
CA ASP A 168 3.92 6.96 -4.44
C ASP A 168 4.85 6.92 -3.22
N VAL A 169 4.31 6.75 -2.01
CA VAL A 169 5.14 6.60 -0.80
C VAL A 169 5.91 5.28 -0.80
N ARG A 170 5.26 4.16 -1.14
CA ARG A 170 5.93 2.85 -1.26
C ARG A 170 7.11 2.93 -2.22
N ASN A 171 6.93 3.58 -3.37
CA ASN A 171 7.97 3.76 -4.36
C ASN A 171 9.11 4.65 -3.85
N ARG A 172 8.80 5.74 -3.12
CA ARG A 172 9.83 6.57 -2.49
C ARG A 172 10.70 5.76 -1.53
N ILE A 173 10.09 4.93 -0.69
CA ILE A 173 10.84 4.06 0.23
C ILE A 173 11.72 3.08 -0.56
N GLY A 174 11.15 2.38 -1.55
CA GLY A 174 11.85 1.37 -2.35
C GLY A 174 12.97 1.93 -3.22
N HIS A 175 12.92 3.22 -3.57
CA HIS A 175 13.96 3.92 -4.32
C HIS A 175 14.91 4.75 -3.44
N HIS A 176 14.80 4.66 -2.10
CA HIS A 176 15.55 5.49 -1.15
C HIS A 176 15.43 7.01 -1.46
N ASP A 177 14.25 7.42 -1.93
CA ASP A 177 13.95 8.81 -2.29
C ASP A 177 13.53 9.64 -1.06
N ALA A 178 13.29 10.93 -1.26
CA ALA A 178 12.94 11.90 -0.24
C ALA A 178 11.57 11.63 0.42
N ILE A 179 11.52 10.68 1.35
CA ILE A 179 10.34 10.41 2.18
C ILE A 179 9.93 11.63 3.01
N TRP A 180 10.89 12.53 3.32
CA TRP A 180 10.64 13.69 4.17
C TRP A 180 9.81 14.79 3.50
N THR A 181 9.61 14.72 2.19
CA THR A 181 8.75 15.63 1.42
C THR A 181 7.42 14.99 1.06
N THR A 182 7.04 13.89 1.71
CA THR A 182 5.75 13.22 1.47
C THR A 182 4.61 14.20 1.76
N PRO A 183 3.75 14.52 0.79
CA PRO A 183 2.63 15.41 1.02
C PRO A 183 1.57 14.79 1.94
N GLU A 184 0.91 15.63 2.72
CA GLU A 184 -0.34 15.27 3.37
C GLU A 184 -1.45 15.05 2.33
N PHE A 185 -2.46 14.26 2.66
CA PHE A 185 -3.66 14.11 1.82
C PHE A 185 -4.92 13.85 2.65
N ASP A 186 -6.05 14.31 2.14
CA ASP A 186 -7.36 14.16 2.79
C ASP A 186 -7.97 12.76 2.56
N ALA A 187 -9.15 12.52 3.15
CA ALA A 187 -9.88 11.26 2.98
C ALA A 187 -10.29 10.96 1.51
N ARG A 188 -10.20 11.93 0.61
CA ARG A 188 -10.48 11.79 -0.83
C ARG A 188 -9.20 11.61 -1.66
N GLY A 189 -8.04 11.52 -1.00
CA GLY A 189 -6.72 11.43 -1.63
C GLY A 189 -6.27 12.72 -2.33
N VAL A 190 -6.91 13.85 -2.00
CA VAL A 190 -6.51 15.17 -2.48
C VAL A 190 -5.29 15.63 -1.70
N LEU A 191 -4.24 16.02 -2.42
CA LEU A 191 -2.99 16.49 -1.82
C LEU A 191 -3.22 17.81 -1.07
N GLY A 192 -2.64 17.89 0.11
CA GLY A 192 -2.60 19.08 0.94
C GLY A 192 -1.19 19.62 1.07
N PHE A 193 -0.78 19.87 2.32
CA PHE A 193 0.48 20.50 2.62
C PHE A 193 1.68 19.59 2.29
N ILE A 194 2.71 20.16 1.66
CA ILE A 194 3.98 19.49 1.41
C ILE A 194 4.98 19.94 2.48
N PRO A 195 5.59 19.03 3.25
CA PRO A 195 6.56 19.37 4.26
C PRO A 195 7.71 20.24 3.74
N ARG A 196 7.96 21.34 4.45
CA ARG A 196 9.08 22.28 4.20
C ARG A 196 10.09 22.38 5.33
N ARG A 197 9.83 21.70 6.45
CA ARG A 197 10.65 21.69 7.66
C ARG A 197 10.54 20.31 8.31
N PRO A 198 11.54 19.85 9.09
CA PRO A 198 11.52 18.51 9.68
C PRO A 198 10.29 18.21 10.55
N ARG A 199 9.81 19.19 11.34
CA ARG A 199 8.57 19.04 12.13
C ARG A 199 7.33 18.74 11.27
N HIS A 200 7.28 19.31 10.06
CA HIS A 200 6.19 19.08 9.13
C HIS A 200 6.24 17.66 8.57
N THR A 201 7.45 17.13 8.37
CA THR A 201 7.64 15.74 7.93
C THR A 201 7.08 14.77 8.95
N VAL A 202 7.39 14.97 10.23
CA VAL A 202 6.87 14.14 11.33
C VAL A 202 5.34 14.10 11.28
N ASN A 203 4.69 15.26 11.20
CA ASN A 203 3.24 15.35 11.14
C ASN A 203 2.66 14.69 9.87
N SER A 204 3.24 14.97 8.69
CA SER A 204 2.75 14.41 7.43
C SER A 204 2.84 12.89 7.40
N LEU A 205 3.96 12.32 7.85
CA LEU A 205 4.13 10.87 7.91
C LEU A 205 3.26 10.22 8.98
N HIS A 206 2.97 10.92 10.08
CA HIS A 206 2.00 10.46 11.08
C HIS A 206 0.59 10.39 10.50
N LEU A 207 0.17 11.44 9.77
CA LEU A 207 -1.11 11.45 9.06
C LEU A 207 -1.18 10.34 8.00
N LEU A 208 -0.10 10.10 7.25
CA LEU A 208 -0.01 8.97 6.33
C LEU A 208 -0.27 7.64 7.06
N LEU A 209 0.39 7.41 8.20
CA LEU A 209 0.28 6.16 8.95
C LEU A 209 -1.17 5.90 9.40
N GLN A 210 -1.84 6.95 9.91
CA GLN A 210 -3.26 6.91 10.22
C GLN A 210 -4.12 6.65 8.98
N ARG A 211 -3.77 7.23 7.83
CA ARG A 211 -4.51 7.01 6.56
C ARG A 211 -4.38 5.59 6.04
N VAL A 212 -3.21 4.95 6.17
CA VAL A 212 -3.05 3.53 5.82
C VAL A 212 -3.97 2.67 6.67
N GLN A 213 -3.95 2.86 8.00
CA GLN A 213 -4.80 2.10 8.91
C GLN A 213 -6.29 2.33 8.64
N TRP A 214 -6.70 3.59 8.47
CA TRP A 214 -8.08 3.95 8.14
C TRP A 214 -8.55 3.32 6.83
N PHE A 215 -7.71 3.36 5.78
CA PHE A 215 -8.08 2.80 4.49
C PHE A 215 -8.12 1.26 4.50
N ALA A 216 -7.23 0.62 5.27
CA ALA A 216 -7.31 -0.81 5.53
C ALA A 216 -8.64 -1.20 6.20
N GLY A 217 -9.17 -0.31 7.05
CA GLY A 217 -10.47 -0.47 7.72
C GLY A 217 -11.65 -0.55 6.76
N TRP A 218 -11.51 -0.04 5.53
CA TRP A 218 -12.55 -0.18 4.51
C TRP A 218 -12.73 -1.64 4.08
N ILE A 219 -11.64 -2.43 4.10
CA ILE A 219 -11.66 -3.86 3.80
C ILE A 219 -12.31 -4.61 4.97
N HIS A 220 -11.78 -4.41 6.18
CA HIS A 220 -12.35 -4.94 7.41
C HIS A 220 -11.81 -4.18 8.64
N PRO A 221 -12.63 -3.86 9.65
CA PRO A 221 -12.17 -3.19 10.88
C PRO A 221 -11.06 -3.95 11.61
N GLU A 222 -11.11 -5.29 11.61
CA GLU A 222 -10.05 -6.11 12.23
C GLU A 222 -8.70 -5.98 11.52
N ILE A 223 -8.68 -5.69 10.21
CA ILE A 223 -7.43 -5.46 9.48
C ILE A 223 -6.80 -4.15 9.94
N ALA A 224 -7.60 -3.09 10.07
CA ALA A 224 -7.13 -1.82 10.63
C ALA A 224 -6.63 -1.99 12.08
N CYS A 225 -7.36 -2.77 12.88
CA CYS A 225 -6.96 -3.11 14.24
C CYS A 225 -5.63 -3.87 14.24
N HIS A 226 -5.50 -4.90 13.40
CA HIS A 226 -4.28 -5.70 13.29
C HIS A 226 -3.07 -4.84 12.93
N ILE A 227 -3.16 -4.03 11.86
CA ILE A 227 -2.08 -3.12 11.43
C ILE A 227 -1.69 -2.17 12.57
N GLY A 228 -2.66 -1.60 13.30
CA GLY A 228 -2.37 -0.69 14.41
C GLY A 228 -1.72 -1.34 15.65
N HIS A 229 -1.79 -2.67 15.77
CA HIS A 229 -1.21 -3.41 16.90
C HIS A 229 0.12 -4.09 16.56
N THR A 230 0.60 -3.99 15.32
CA THR A 230 1.89 -4.60 14.96
C THR A 230 3.06 -3.85 15.61
N ALA A 231 4.14 -4.59 15.88
CA ALA A 231 5.36 -4.01 16.45
C ALA A 231 5.96 -2.95 15.53
N HIS A 232 5.94 -3.15 14.21
CA HIS A 232 6.45 -2.18 13.24
C HIS A 232 5.59 -0.91 13.16
N TRP A 233 4.27 -1.01 13.32
CA TRP A 233 3.42 0.19 13.40
C TRP A 233 3.72 1.00 14.65
N GLN A 234 3.82 0.35 15.82
CA GLN A 234 4.16 1.02 17.09
C GLN A 234 5.55 1.66 17.01
N HIS A 235 6.50 0.93 16.43
CA HIS A 235 7.86 1.42 16.20
C HIS A 235 7.89 2.64 15.28
N CYS A 236 7.15 2.59 14.17
CA CYS A 236 7.01 3.72 13.26
C CYS A 236 6.42 4.93 13.98
N HIS A 237 5.37 4.73 14.80
CA HIS A 237 4.77 5.80 15.60
C HIS A 237 5.77 6.46 16.54
N ALA A 238 6.60 5.68 17.24
CA ALA A 238 7.60 6.19 18.17
C ALA A 238 8.71 7.01 17.46
N LEU A 239 9.13 6.57 16.26
CA LEU A 239 10.09 7.28 15.42
C LEU A 239 9.53 8.61 14.87
N LEU A 240 8.22 8.69 14.67
CA LEU A 240 7.51 9.88 14.22
C LEU A 240 7.23 10.84 15.39
N SER A 241 8.29 11.21 16.11
CA SER A 241 8.27 12.21 17.18
C SER A 241 9.42 13.20 17.04
N GLN A 242 9.23 14.42 17.57
CA GLN A 242 10.29 15.43 17.57
C GLN A 242 11.49 15.00 18.42
N GLN A 243 11.23 14.27 19.51
CA GLN A 243 12.25 13.74 20.41
C GLN A 243 13.12 12.68 19.72
N ALA A 244 12.50 11.71 19.02
CA ALA A 244 13.25 10.71 18.27
C ALA A 244 14.13 11.36 17.20
N LEU A 245 13.58 12.28 16.40
CA LEU A 245 14.38 13.01 15.40
C LEU A 245 15.55 13.77 16.03
N ALA A 246 15.32 14.51 17.12
CA ALA A 246 16.37 15.28 17.80
C ALA A 246 17.48 14.37 18.34
N HIS A 247 17.13 13.21 18.87
CA HIS A 247 18.12 12.25 19.36
C HIS A 247 18.96 11.64 18.26
N TYR A 248 18.33 11.20 17.16
CA TYR A 248 19.07 10.68 16.00
C TYR A 248 20.10 11.69 15.50
N ARG A 249 19.70 12.96 15.44
CA ARG A 249 20.58 14.09 15.09
C ARG A 249 21.73 14.29 16.08
N ALA A 250 21.46 14.16 17.38
CA ALA A 250 22.48 14.31 18.43
C ALA A 250 23.48 13.15 18.51
N THR A 251 23.09 11.93 18.11
CA THR A 251 23.93 10.72 18.23
C THR A 251 24.51 10.24 16.90
N ALA A 252 24.35 11.00 15.81
CA ALA A 252 24.65 10.58 14.45
C ALA A 252 23.97 9.25 14.05
N GLY A 253 22.85 8.90 14.70
CA GLY A 253 22.13 7.65 14.51
C GLY A 253 22.83 6.40 15.07
N ARG A 254 23.88 6.54 15.90
CA ARG A 254 24.62 5.40 16.48
C ARG A 254 23.85 4.70 17.60
N ASP A 255 22.99 5.45 18.30
CA ASP A 255 22.06 4.90 19.28
C ASP A 255 20.79 4.46 18.54
N GLY A 256 20.72 3.16 18.22
CA GLY A 256 19.66 2.59 17.39
C GLY A 256 18.23 2.82 17.90
N SER A 257 17.27 2.54 17.01
CA SER A 257 15.84 2.81 17.17
C SER A 257 15.16 2.16 18.39
N TRP A 258 15.80 1.16 19.00
CA TRP A 258 15.29 0.34 20.10
C TRP A 258 15.03 1.10 21.41
N LYS A 259 15.72 2.23 21.65
CA LYS A 259 15.50 3.05 22.86
C LYS A 259 14.11 3.70 22.91
N TYR A 260 13.39 3.78 21.77
CA TYR A 260 12.09 4.45 21.65
C TYR A 260 10.88 3.50 21.75
N VAL A 261 11.07 2.19 21.68
CA VAL A 261 9.98 1.21 21.78
C VAL A 261 9.37 1.17 23.19
N HIS A 262 10.15 1.55 24.21
CA HIS A 262 9.71 1.53 25.61
C HIS A 262 9.04 2.83 26.08
N LEU A 263 9.11 3.93 25.33
CA LEU A 263 8.52 5.22 25.74
C LEU A 263 7.02 5.34 25.43
N CYS A 264 6.47 4.52 24.53
CA CYS A 264 5.03 4.51 24.21
C CYS A 264 4.22 3.47 24.99
N ALA A 265 4.85 2.65 25.84
CA ALA A 265 4.13 1.67 26.65
C ALA A 265 3.39 2.31 27.84
N ASP A 266 3.87 3.45 28.34
CA ASP A 266 3.38 4.08 29.57
C ASP A 266 2.22 5.09 29.37
N ASP A 267 1.94 5.54 28.14
CA ASP A 267 0.84 6.49 27.87
C ASP A 267 -0.51 5.84 27.51
N ARG A 268 -0.65 4.51 27.67
CA ARG A 268 -1.86 3.76 27.27
C ARG A 268 -2.95 3.63 28.34
N TYR A 269 -3.07 4.60 29.26
CA TYR A 269 -4.17 4.64 30.23
C TYR A 269 -4.79 6.03 30.45
N HIS A 270 -4.92 6.89 29.44
CA HIS A 270 -5.90 7.99 29.52
C HIS A 270 -6.36 8.39 28.12
N PHE A 271 -7.57 7.97 27.75
CA PHE A 271 -8.66 8.71 27.07
C PHE A 271 -9.73 7.72 26.59
#